data_AF-A0A7V9FA77-F1
#
_entry.id   AF-A0A7V9FA77-F1
#
_cell.length_a   1.000
_cell.length_b   1.000
_cell.length_c   1.000
_cell.angle_alpha   90.00
_cell.angle_beta   90.00
_cell.angle_gamma   90.00
#
_symmetry.space_group_name_H-M   'P 1'
#
loop_
_entity.id
_entity.type
_entity.pdbx_description
1 polymer ?
#
loop_
_entity_poly.entity_id
_entity_poly.type
_entity_poly.pdbx_seq_one_letter_code
_entity_poly.pdbx_strand_id
1 'polypeptide(L)'
;WVERLIERGILMQINSHSLTGYHGAEARETAETLIQRRLAHVIASDSHNPGRRNPSIRAALERAAEIAGNDYAALLISNAASIVRGEDVCSRVRALAEERS
;
A
#
# COMPACT_ATOMS: atom_id res chain seq x y z
N TRP A 1 5.75 -15.97 -4.20
CA TRP A 1 4.39 -16.43 -4.53
C TRP A 1 3.41 -15.28 -4.65
N VAL A 2 3.50 -14.24 -3.79
CA VAL A 2 2.73 -12.98 -3.93
C VAL A 2 2.83 -12.39 -5.33
N GLU A 3 4.05 -12.26 -5.88
CA GLU A 3 4.25 -11.74 -7.25
C GLU A 3 3.46 -12.51 -8.31
N ARG A 4 3.42 -13.86 -8.23
CA ARG A 4 2.63 -14.68 -9.16
C ARG A 4 1.13 -14.44 -9.07
N LEU A 5 0.62 -14.03 -7.91
CA LEU A 5 -0.79 -13.66 -7.74
C LEU A 5 -1.05 -12.29 -8.37
N ILE A 6 -0.13 -11.34 -8.17
CA ILE A 6 -0.19 -10.00 -8.76
C ILE A 6 -0.10 -10.08 -10.29
N GLU A 7 0.78 -10.91 -10.84
CA GLU A 7 0.88 -11.20 -12.28
C GLU A 7 -0.43 -11.76 -12.87
N ARG A 8 -1.27 -12.38 -12.04
CA ARG A 8 -2.59 -12.90 -12.42
C ARG A 8 -3.72 -11.88 -12.20
N GLY A 9 -3.40 -10.64 -11.85
CA GLY A 9 -4.36 -9.56 -11.64
C GLY A 9 -4.96 -9.51 -10.23
N ILE A 10 -4.41 -10.25 -9.26
CA ILE A 10 -4.90 -10.20 -7.87
C ILE A 10 -4.29 -8.99 -7.16
N LEU A 11 -5.15 -8.13 -6.63
CA LEU A 11 -4.75 -6.96 -5.87
C LEU A 11 -4.31 -7.35 -4.45
N MET A 12 -3.33 -6.61 -3.94
CA MET A 12 -2.75 -6.82 -2.61
C MET A 12 -3.01 -5.61 -1.72
N GLN A 13 -3.49 -5.87 -0.51
CA GLN A 13 -3.75 -4.86 0.52
C GLN A 13 -2.84 -5.07 1.73
N ILE A 14 -2.34 -3.97 2.30
CA ILE A 14 -1.55 -3.98 3.55
C ILE A 14 -2.32 -3.29 4.68
N ASN A 15 -2.37 -3.93 5.86
CA ASN A 15 -2.99 -3.34 7.03
C ASN A 15 -2.11 -2.20 7.58
N SER A 16 -2.69 -1.05 7.90
CA SER A 16 -1.95 0.11 8.44
C SER A 16 -1.16 -0.21 9.70
N HIS A 17 -1.72 -1.05 10.58
CA HIS A 17 -1.09 -1.50 11.81
C HIS A 17 0.10 -2.43 11.60
N SER A 18 0.21 -3.08 10.45
CA SER A 18 1.41 -3.84 10.08
C SER A 18 2.57 -2.88 9.78
N LEU A 19 2.33 -1.78 9.04
CA LEU A 19 3.36 -0.77 8.75
C LEU A 19 3.78 0.08 9.97
N THR A 20 2.86 0.30 10.91
CA THR A 20 3.16 1.08 12.13
C THR A 20 3.74 0.23 13.26
N GLY A 21 3.89 -1.08 13.07
CA GLY A 21 4.50 -1.99 14.04
C GLY A 21 3.60 -2.47 15.17
N TYR A 22 2.32 -2.10 15.17
CA TYR A 22 1.35 -2.55 16.19
C TYR A 22 1.16 -4.07 16.20
N HIS A 23 1.23 -4.72 15.03
CA HIS A 23 1.16 -6.19 14.92
C HIS A 23 2.49 -6.92 15.21
N GLY A 24 3.51 -6.21 15.70
CA GLY A 24 4.82 -6.78 16.01
C GLY A 24 5.85 -6.62 14.89
N ALA A 25 7.10 -6.96 15.20
CA ALA A 25 8.26 -6.72 14.34
C ALA A 25 8.21 -7.50 13.02
N GLU A 26 7.84 -8.79 13.06
CA GLU A 26 7.77 -9.64 11.87
C GLU A 26 6.71 -9.15 10.87
N ALA A 27 5.54 -8.74 11.37
CA ALA A 27 4.47 -8.18 10.55
C ALA A 27 4.91 -6.87 9.89
N ARG A 28 5.66 -6.05 10.62
CA ARG A 28 6.25 -4.81 10.10
C ARG A 28 7.28 -5.08 9.03
N GLU A 29 8.26 -5.94 9.29
CA GLU A 29 9.31 -6.30 8.33
C GLU A 29 8.71 -6.86 7.03
N THR A 30 7.70 -7.73 7.15
CA THR A 30 6.98 -8.26 6.00
C THR A 30 6.25 -7.16 5.22
N ALA A 31 5.52 -6.27 5.91
CA ALA A 31 4.80 -5.18 5.27
C ALA A 31 5.76 -4.19 4.58
N GLU A 32 6.87 -3.84 5.23
CA GLU A 32 7.91 -2.97 4.68
C GLU A 32 8.58 -3.60 3.45
N THR A 33 8.86 -4.92 3.48
CA THR A 33 9.37 -5.67 2.32
C THR A 33 8.42 -5.61 1.13
N LEU A 34 7.11 -5.76 1.37
CA LEU A 34 6.09 -5.68 0.31
C LEU A 34 5.97 -4.27 -0.27
N ILE A 35 6.09 -3.22 0.55
CA ILE A 35 6.13 -1.82 0.12
C ILE A 35 7.41 -1.53 -0.68
N GLN A 36 8.57 -1.95 -0.18
CA GLN A 36 9.88 -1.74 -0.83
C GLN A 36 9.91 -2.35 -2.23
N ARG A 37 9.30 -3.54 -2.39
CA ARG A 37 9.16 -4.23 -3.67
C ARG A 37 7.98 -3.75 -4.51
N ARG A 38 7.24 -2.74 -4.05
CA ARG A 38 6.07 -2.15 -4.72
C ARG A 38 4.97 -3.16 -5.05
N LEU A 39 4.76 -4.14 -4.16
CA LEU A 39 3.79 -5.23 -4.35
C LEU A 39 2.40 -4.92 -3.76
N ALA A 40 2.26 -3.87 -2.94
CA ALA A 40 0.97 -3.44 -2.43
C ALA A 40 0.24 -2.54 -3.45
N HIS A 41 -1.09 -2.66 -3.49
CA HIS A 41 -1.95 -1.84 -4.33
C HIS A 41 -2.73 -0.82 -3.52
N VAL A 42 -3.04 -1.15 -2.26
CA VAL A 42 -3.74 -0.28 -1.31
C VAL A 42 -3.27 -0.52 0.13
N ILE A 43 -3.43 0.50 0.97
CA ILE A 43 -3.36 0.37 2.44
C ILE A 43 -4.77 0.56 2.98
N ALA A 44 -5.19 -0.34 3.85
CA ALA A 44 -6.46 -0.24 4.57
C ALA A 44 -6.22 -0.43 6.07
N SER A 45 -7.13 0.02 6.91
CA SER A 45 -6.85 0.08 8.34
C SER A 45 -7.10 -1.22 9.08
N ASP A 46 -8.06 -2.01 8.62
CA ASP A 46 -8.60 -3.16 9.37
C ASP A 46 -9.02 -2.78 10.82
N SER A 47 -9.56 -1.56 10.96
CA SER A 47 -9.94 -1.00 12.25
C SER A 47 -11.23 -1.59 12.79
N HIS A 48 -11.27 -1.76 14.11
CA HIS A 48 -12.44 -2.29 14.83
C HIS A 48 -12.91 -1.38 15.97
N ASN A 49 -12.09 -0.39 16.38
CA ASN A 49 -12.43 0.59 17.42
C ASN A 49 -11.54 1.84 17.30
N PRO A 50 -11.93 2.98 17.89
CA PRO A 50 -11.10 4.19 17.88
C PRO A 50 -9.87 4.13 18.80
N GLY A 51 -9.74 3.07 19.62
CA GLY A 51 -8.66 2.91 20.59
C GLY A 51 -7.48 2.12 20.03
N ARG A 52 -7.34 0.86 20.46
CA ARG A 52 -6.19 0.00 20.13
C ARG A 52 -6.14 -0.42 18.66
N ARG A 53 -7.29 -0.62 18.00
CA ARG A 53 -7.37 -0.98 16.56
C ARG A 53 -7.91 0.18 15.75
N ASN A 54 -7.28 1.35 15.89
CA ASN A 54 -7.66 2.59 15.22
C ASN A 54 -7.23 2.61 13.74
N PRO A 55 -7.65 3.61 12.94
CA PRO A 55 -7.33 3.66 11.51
C PRO A 55 -5.84 3.66 11.15
N SER A 56 -5.05 4.51 11.80
CA SER A 56 -3.59 4.66 11.55
C SER A 56 -3.17 4.81 10.07
N ILE A 57 -4.09 5.22 9.17
CA ILE A 57 -3.84 5.27 7.72
C ILE A 57 -2.76 6.29 7.37
N ARG A 58 -2.80 7.49 7.98
CA ARG A 58 -1.82 8.56 7.74
C ARG A 58 -0.40 8.09 8.04
N ALA A 59 -0.17 7.54 9.23
CA ALA A 59 1.13 7.06 9.65
C ALA A 59 1.63 5.90 8.75
N ALA A 60 0.74 5.02 8.31
CA ALA A 60 1.10 3.95 7.38
C ALA A 60 1.48 4.47 5.99
N LEU A 61 0.79 5.50 5.47
CA LEU A 61 1.12 6.14 4.20
C LEU A 61 2.44 6.92 4.28
N GLU A 62 2.68 7.63 5.39
CA GLU A 62 3.96 8.30 5.66
C GLU A 62 5.11 7.29 5.67
N ARG A 63 4.94 6.15 6.37
CA ARG A 63 5.93 5.07 6.35
C ARG A 63 6.14 4.48 4.96
N ALA A 64 5.08 4.33 4.17
CA ALA A 64 5.20 3.85 2.80
C ALA A 64 5.96 4.85 1.89
N ALA A 65 5.74 6.15 2.09
CA ALA A 65 6.44 7.20 1.38
C ALA A 65 7.93 7.25 1.73
N GLU A 66 8.29 7.05 3.00
CA GLU A 66 9.69 6.93 3.44
C GLU A 66 10.42 5.77 2.74
N ILE A 67 9.74 4.64 2.52
CA ILE A 67 10.33 3.42 1.97
C ILE A 67 10.41 3.46 0.44
N ALA A 68 9.34 3.91 -0.23
CA ALA A 68 9.16 3.73 -1.68
C ALA A 68 8.83 5.04 -2.42
N GLY A 69 8.87 6.19 -1.75
CA GLY A 69 8.67 7.52 -2.31
C GLY A 69 7.21 8.00 -2.31
N ASN A 70 7.04 9.32 -2.37
CA ASN A 70 5.73 9.98 -2.33
C ASN A 70 4.80 9.55 -3.48
N ASP A 71 5.34 9.35 -4.69
CA ASP A 71 4.55 8.93 -5.85
C ASP A 71 3.89 7.56 -5.64
N TYR A 72 4.57 6.66 -4.93
CA TYR A 72 3.99 5.36 -4.60
C TYR A 72 2.90 5.48 -3.55
N ALA A 73 3.13 6.27 -2.50
CA ALA A 73 2.10 6.53 -1.50
C ALA A 73 0.86 7.19 -2.13
N ALA A 74 1.06 8.14 -3.06
CA ALA A 74 -0.01 8.75 -3.84
C ALA A 74 -0.75 7.72 -4.71
N LEU A 75 -0.04 6.80 -5.35
CA LEU A 75 -0.63 5.70 -6.10
C LEU A 75 -1.53 4.81 -5.23
N LEU A 76 -1.08 4.45 -4.02
CA LEU A 76 -1.88 3.65 -3.07
C LEU A 76 -3.21 4.34 -2.72
N ILE A 77 -3.19 5.68 -2.57
CA ILE A 77 -4.40 6.48 -2.33
C ILE A 77 -5.30 6.50 -3.57
N SER A 78 -4.73 6.76 -4.75
CA SER A 78 -5.46 6.80 -6.02
C SER A 78 -6.15 5.46 -6.30
N ASN A 79 -5.44 4.36 -6.10
CA ASN A 79 -5.96 3.01 -6.27
C ASN A 79 -7.13 2.71 -5.34
N ALA A 80 -7.09 3.18 -4.08
CA ALA A 80 -8.23 3.03 -3.17
C ALA A 80 -9.48 3.76 -3.70
N ALA A 81 -9.32 4.95 -4.30
CA ALA A 81 -10.42 5.67 -4.93
C ALA A 81 -10.96 4.93 -6.19
N SER A 82 -10.07 4.41 -7.03
CA SER A 82 -10.46 3.62 -8.22
C SER A 82 -11.29 2.39 -7.83
N ILE A 83 -10.89 1.65 -6.78
CA ILE A 83 -11.64 0.48 -6.29
C ILE A 83 -13.06 0.87 -5.89
N VAL A 84 -13.23 1.96 -5.15
CA VAL A 84 -14.56 2.44 -4.71
C VAL A 84 -15.42 2.83 -5.91
N ARG A 85 -14.83 3.36 -6.99
CA ARG A 85 -15.53 3.74 -8.22
C ARG A 85 -15.77 2.58 -9.19
N GLY A 86 -15.23 1.40 -8.93
CA GLY A 86 -15.28 0.27 -9.87
C GLY A 86 -14.42 0.49 -11.12
N GLU A 87 -13.37 1.29 -11.00
CA GLU A 87 -12.41 1.59 -12.07
C GLU A 87 -11.18 0.68 -11.99
N ASP A 88 -10.41 0.62 -13.08
CA ASP A 88 -9.16 -0.13 -13.13
C ASP A 88 -8.14 0.41 -12.11
N VAL A 89 -7.47 -0.53 -11.44
CA VAL A 89 -6.42 -0.25 -10.46
C VAL A 89 -5.06 -0.23 -11.15
N CYS A 90 -4.30 0.82 -10.90
CA CYS A 90 -3.00 0.98 -11.51
C CYS A 90 -1.94 0.21 -10.70
N SER A 91 -1.42 -0.88 -11.27
CA SER A 91 -0.44 -1.77 -10.61
C SER A 91 1.01 -1.30 -10.75
N ARG A 92 1.26 -0.20 -11.48
CA ARG A 92 2.58 0.37 -11.68
C ARG A 92 2.45 1.88 -11.58
N VAL A 93 3.34 2.53 -10.83
CA VAL A 93 3.56 3.96 -11.04
C VAL A 93 4.06 4.04 -12.49
N ARG A 94 3.25 4.57 -13.42
CA ARG A 94 3.76 4.93 -14.73
C ARG A 94 5.01 5.76 -14.45
N ALA A 95 6.15 5.36 -14.99
CA ALA A 95 7.32 6.23 -14.99
C ALA A 95 6.87 7.53 -15.67
N LEU A 96 6.49 8.53 -14.89
CA LEU A 96 6.11 9.87 -15.36
C LEU A 96 7.33 10.62 -15.94
N ALA A 97 8.37 9.90 -16.33
CA ALA A 97 9.63 10.40 -16.86
C ALA A 97 9.87 10.03 -18.33
N GLU A 98 9.09 9.13 -18.95
CA GLU A 98 9.37 8.66 -20.32
C GLU A 98 8.46 9.27 -21.41
N GLU A 99 7.51 10.16 -21.07
CA GLU A 99 6.71 10.90 -22.06
C GLU A 99 7.18 12.37 -22.25
N ARG A 100 8.39 12.73 -21.81
CA ARG A 100 9.00 14.06 -22.00
C ARG A 100 10.42 14.01 -22.57
N SER A 101 10.66 13.17 -23.57
CA SER A 101 11.85 13.24 -24.44
C SER A 101 11.51 12.80 -25.85
#